data_AF-A0A6B9VJY4-F1
#
_entry.id   AF-A0A6B9VJY4-F1
#
_cell.length_a   1.000
_cell.length_b   1.000
_cell.length_c   1.000
_cell.angle_alpha   90.00
_cell.angle_beta   90.00
_cell.angle_gamma   90.00
#
_symmetry.space_group_name_H-M   'P 1'
#
loop_
_entity.id
_entity.type
_entity.pdbx_description
1 polymer ?
#
loop_
_entity_poly.entity_id
_entity_poly.type
_entity_poly.pdbx_seq_one_letter_code
_entity_poly.pdbx_strand_id
1 'polypeptide(L)'
;MEDFITVHHEMGHISYFILYKDQPVVFRGGANPGFHEAVGDLIALSVSTPTHLQKIGLLQNYADTREDNINALFQMALERVAFLPFGLLIDKWRWDVFNGNIPEGSWNTEWWNMRKKYQKVEPPNGEVRGEEFFDA
;
A
#
# COMPACT_ATOMS: atom_id res chain seq x y z
N MET A 1 5.40 -2.43 15.40
CA MET A 1 5.19 -1.03 14.95
C MET A 1 4.22 -1.02 13.78
N GLU A 2 4.40 -1.89 12.78
CA GLU A 2 3.47 -2.08 11.66
C GLU A 2 2.01 -2.25 12.12
N ASP A 3 1.69 -3.25 12.95
CA ASP A 3 0.33 -3.45 13.46
C ASP A 3 -0.25 -2.23 14.19
N PHE A 4 0.58 -1.47 14.91
CA PHE A 4 0.14 -0.24 15.58
C PHE A 4 -0.31 0.82 14.57
N ILE A 5 0.41 0.95 13.45
CA ILE A 5 0.07 1.86 12.37
C ILE A 5 -1.17 1.34 11.61
N THR A 6 -1.22 0.04 11.31
CA THR A 6 -2.36 -0.60 10.64
C THR A 6 -3.65 -0.41 11.44
N VAL A 7 -3.63 -0.61 12.76
CA VAL A 7 -4.80 -0.36 13.60
C VAL A 7 -5.32 1.07 13.47
N HIS A 8 -4.44 2.07 13.32
CA HIS A 8 -4.87 3.46 13.11
C HIS A 8 -5.43 3.70 11.70
N HIS A 9 -4.87 3.03 10.68
CA HIS A 9 -5.42 3.03 9.34
C HIS A 9 -6.86 2.50 9.33
N GLU A 10 -7.09 1.32 9.91
CA GLU A 10 -8.41 0.68 10.01
C GLU A 10 -9.40 1.53 10.82
N MET A 11 -8.94 2.17 11.90
CA MET A 11 -9.78 3.08 12.69
C MET A 11 -10.19 4.32 11.89
N GLY A 12 -9.41 4.71 10.88
CA GLY A 12 -9.78 5.72 9.89
C GLY A 12 -11.00 5.32 9.08
N HIS A 13 -11.09 4.06 8.62
CA HIS A 13 -12.28 3.53 7.96
C HIS A 13 -13.50 3.55 8.88
N ILE A 14 -13.35 3.07 10.12
CA ILE A 14 -14.44 3.11 11.12
C ILE A 14 -14.92 4.54 11.37
N SER A 15 -13.99 5.49 11.50
CA SER A 15 -14.32 6.91 11.66
C SER A 15 -15.08 7.44 10.44
N TYR A 16 -14.68 7.04 9.23
CA TYR A 16 -15.38 7.40 8.00
C TYR A 16 -16.81 6.84 7.98
N PHE A 17 -16.99 5.56 8.36
CA PHE A 17 -18.30 4.92 8.48
C PHE A 17 -19.24 5.68 9.43
N ILE A 18 -18.70 6.12 10.58
CA ILE A 18 -19.46 6.90 11.56
C ILE A 18 -19.90 8.25 10.98
N LEU A 19 -19.03 8.91 10.21
CA LEU A 19 -19.31 10.24 9.66
C LEU A 19 -20.43 10.25 8.61
N TYR A 20 -20.53 9.22 7.77
CA TYR A 20 -21.62 9.12 6.79
C TYR A 20 -22.78 8.23 7.22
N LYS A 21 -22.82 7.79 8.49
CA LYS A 21 -23.81 6.79 8.97
C LYS A 21 -25.27 7.21 8.76
N ASP A 22 -25.56 8.50 8.65
CA ASP A 22 -26.92 9.02 8.48
C ASP A 22 -27.28 9.29 7.01
N GLN A 23 -26.36 9.07 6.06
CA GLN A 23 -26.65 9.12 4.63
C GLN A 23 -27.55 7.94 4.20
N PRO A 24 -28.33 8.08 3.11
CA PRO A 24 -28.98 6.94 2.45
C PRO A 24 -27.95 5.85 2.13
N VAL A 25 -28.32 4.58 2.26
CA VAL A 25 -27.38 3.44 2.13
C VAL A 25 -26.59 3.48 0.81
N VAL A 26 -27.22 3.91 -0.29
CA VAL A 26 -26.58 4.05 -1.61
C VAL A 26 -25.46 5.10 -1.65
N PHE A 27 -25.39 6.02 -0.68
CA PHE A 27 -24.35 7.04 -0.55
C PHE A 27 -23.39 6.78 0.62
N ARG A 28 -23.48 5.62 1.29
CA ARG A 28 -22.58 5.22 2.38
C ARG A 28 -21.29 4.59 1.84
N GLY A 29 -20.57 5.35 1.04
CA GLY A 29 -19.24 5.00 0.54
C GLY A 29 -18.33 6.22 0.52
N GLY A 30 -17.04 6.01 0.28
CA GLY A 30 -16.14 7.11 -0.07
C GLY A 30 -16.57 7.74 -1.40
N ALA A 31 -16.16 9.00 -1.64
CA ALA A 31 -16.41 9.67 -2.92
C ALA A 31 -15.92 8.83 -4.12
N ASN A 32 -14.83 8.09 -3.91
CA ASN A 32 -14.42 6.92 -4.68
C ASN A 32 -13.64 5.98 -3.74
N PRO A 33 -13.28 4.74 -4.15
CA PRO A 33 -12.54 3.82 -3.30
C PRO A 33 -11.22 4.38 -2.74
N GLY A 34 -10.51 5.20 -3.52
CA GLY A 34 -9.25 5.83 -3.11
C GLY A 34 -9.39 6.82 -1.95
N PHE A 35 -10.54 7.49 -1.80
CA PHE A 35 -10.80 8.33 -0.63
C PHE A 35 -10.86 7.52 0.66
N HIS A 36 -11.39 6.30 0.59
CA HIS A 36 -11.57 5.47 1.78
C HIS A 36 -10.22 5.04 2.36
N GLU A 37 -9.33 4.57 1.49
CA GLU A 37 -7.93 4.23 1.81
C GLU A 37 -7.12 5.46 2.27
N ALA A 38 -7.24 6.58 1.55
CA ALA A 38 -6.45 7.78 1.83
C ALA A 38 -6.71 8.37 3.22
N VAL A 39 -7.93 8.25 3.75
CA VAL A 39 -8.25 8.74 5.11
C VAL A 39 -7.53 7.90 6.17
N GLY A 40 -7.53 6.57 6.04
CA GLY A 40 -6.77 5.68 6.93
C GLY A 40 -5.27 5.98 6.87
N ASP A 41 -4.74 6.10 5.66
CA ASP A 41 -3.32 6.40 5.43
C ASP A 41 -2.87 7.77 5.95
N LEU A 42 -3.71 8.79 5.87
CA LEU A 42 -3.41 10.12 6.42
C LEU A 42 -3.25 10.08 7.95
N ILE A 43 -4.11 9.32 8.63
CA ILE A 43 -4.04 9.13 10.08
C ILE A 43 -2.77 8.35 10.42
N ALA A 44 -2.52 7.24 9.72
CA ALA A 44 -1.32 6.41 9.87
C ALA A 44 -0.04 7.23 9.69
N LEU A 45 0.02 8.12 8.69
CA LEU A 45 1.16 9.00 8.43
C LEU A 45 1.44 9.95 9.60
N SER A 46 0.39 10.48 10.24
CA SER A 46 0.54 11.37 11.39
C SER A 46 1.05 10.60 12.63
N VAL A 47 0.54 9.38 12.82
CA VAL A 47 0.86 8.47 13.93
C VAL A 47 2.29 7.94 13.84
N SER A 48 2.80 7.70 12.64
CA SER A 48 4.15 7.18 12.42
C SER A 48 5.26 8.21 12.60
N THR A 49 4.94 9.50 12.77
CA THR A 49 5.95 10.54 12.96
C THR A 49 6.73 10.37 14.26
N PRO A 50 8.06 10.59 14.29
CA PRO A 50 8.85 10.56 15.52
C PRO A 50 8.30 11.47 16.61
N THR A 51 7.80 12.65 16.23
CA THR A 51 7.15 13.61 17.14
C THR A 51 5.92 13.00 17.82
N HIS A 52 5.06 12.29 17.09
CA HIS A 52 3.90 11.62 17.68
C HIS A 52 4.34 10.49 18.61
N LEU A 53 5.26 9.64 18.15
CA LEU A 53 5.78 8.51 18.94
C LEU A 53 6.43 8.96 20.26
N GLN A 54 7.14 10.09 20.26
CA GLN A 54 7.66 10.70 21.49
C GLN A 54 6.54 11.15 22.43
N LYS A 55 5.50 11.82 21.91
CA LYS A 55 4.37 12.31 22.71
C LYS A 55 3.62 11.19 23.42
N ILE A 56 3.52 10.01 22.80
CA ILE A 56 2.88 8.83 23.39
C ILE A 56 3.86 7.90 24.14
N GLY A 57 5.13 8.30 24.25
CA GLY A 57 6.15 7.58 25.03
C GLY A 57 6.77 6.36 24.34
N LEU A 58 6.45 6.08 23.08
CA LEU A 58 6.99 4.96 22.30
C LEU A 58 8.38 5.24 21.69
N LEU A 59 8.82 6.50 21.69
CA LEU A 59 10.15 6.91 21.26
C LEU A 59 10.77 7.82 22.32
N GLN A 60 12.03 7.60 22.65
CA GLN A 60 12.77 8.40 23.63
C GLN A 60 14.02 8.97 22.97
N ASN A 61 14.43 10.17 23.38
CA ASN A 61 15.68 10.81 22.94
C ASN A 61 15.83 10.98 21.41
N TYR A 62 14.74 11.06 20.65
CA TYR A 62 14.81 11.44 19.23
C TYR A 62 15.34 12.87 19.12
N ALA A 63 16.43 13.01 18.39
CA ALA A 63 16.97 14.31 18.02
C ALA A 63 16.40 14.67 16.66
N ASP A 64 15.87 15.88 16.52
CA ASP A 64 15.37 16.39 15.24
C ASP A 64 16.54 16.91 14.40
N THR A 65 17.49 16.01 14.09
CA THR A 65 18.68 16.31 13.30
C THR A 65 18.41 16.08 11.82
N ARG A 66 19.30 16.58 10.97
CA ARG A 66 19.19 16.34 9.53
C ARG A 66 19.34 14.85 9.20
N GLU A 67 20.27 14.19 9.87
CA GLU A 67 20.59 12.78 9.70
C GLU A 67 19.40 11.89 10.10
N ASP A 68 18.78 12.17 11.24
CA ASP A 68 17.60 11.45 11.71
C ASP A 68 16.39 11.65 10.79
N ASN A 69 16.22 12.88 10.27
CA ASN A 69 15.19 13.18 9.29
C ASN A 69 15.41 12.44 7.96
N ILE A 70 16.66 12.34 7.48
CA ILE A 70 16.99 11.56 6.28
C ILE A 70 16.62 10.09 6.49
N ASN A 71 16.94 9.51 7.64
CA ASN A 71 16.58 8.13 7.97
C ASN A 71 15.06 7.92 8.00
N ALA A 72 14.31 8.83 8.63
CA ALA A 72 12.84 8.76 8.69
C ALA A 72 12.20 8.89 7.30
N LEU A 73 12.67 9.83 6.47
CA LEU A 73 12.20 10.00 5.10
C LEU A 73 12.53 8.79 4.22
N PHE A 74 13.71 8.19 4.39
CA PHE A 74 14.09 6.99 3.65
C PHE A 74 13.21 5.79 4.02
N GLN A 75 12.92 5.59 5.31
CA GLN A 75 11.98 4.57 5.78
C GLN A 75 10.59 4.76 5.15
N MET A 76 10.06 5.99 5.17
CA MET A 76 8.79 6.31 4.52
C MET A 76 8.84 6.09 3.01
N ALA A 77 9.96 6.36 2.34
CA ALA A 77 10.11 6.11 0.92
C ALA A 77 10.09 4.61 0.59
N LEU A 78 10.70 3.77 1.42
CA LEU A 78 10.64 2.31 1.27
C LEU A 78 9.21 1.78 1.38
N GLU A 79 8.38 2.38 2.23
CA GLU A 79 6.99 1.96 2.39
C GLU A 79 6.08 2.53 1.29
N ARG A 80 6.20 3.83 0.99
CA ARG A 80 5.25 4.55 0.13
C ARG A 80 5.68 4.61 -1.33
N VAL A 81 6.95 4.92 -1.60
CA VAL A 81 7.45 5.08 -2.98
C VAL A 81 7.69 3.73 -3.62
N ALA A 82 8.24 2.75 -2.89
CA ALA A 82 8.48 1.41 -3.44
C ALA A 82 7.17 0.65 -3.76
N PHE A 83 6.05 1.02 -3.13
CA PHE A 83 4.73 0.46 -3.40
C PHE A 83 4.12 0.96 -4.71
N LEU A 84 4.42 2.19 -5.16
CA LEU A 84 3.77 2.79 -6.34
C LEU A 84 3.82 1.92 -7.61
N PRO A 85 4.96 1.32 -7.99
CA PRO A 85 5.01 0.46 -9.17
C PRO A 85 4.19 -0.82 -8.98
N PHE A 86 4.11 -1.35 -7.75
CA PHE A 86 3.28 -2.51 -7.43
C PHE A 86 1.78 -2.19 -7.52
N GLY A 87 1.33 -1.11 -6.89
CA GLY A 87 -0.06 -0.67 -6.95
C GLY A 87 -0.53 -0.40 -8.37
N LEU A 88 0.35 0.10 -9.24
CA LEU A 88 0.06 0.26 -10.66
C LEU A 88 -0.04 -1.09 -11.41
N LEU A 89 0.92 -1.99 -11.21
CA LEU A 89 1.03 -3.18 -12.05
C LEU A 89 -0.06 -4.21 -11.75
N ILE A 90 -0.52 -4.32 -10.49
CA ILE A 90 -1.52 -5.32 -10.12
C ILE A 90 -2.86 -5.06 -10.82
N ASP A 91 -3.28 -3.80 -10.90
CA ASP A 91 -4.48 -3.42 -11.62
C ASP A 91 -4.30 -3.51 -13.13
N LYS A 92 -3.12 -3.18 -13.67
CA LYS A 92 -2.84 -3.37 -15.09
C LYS A 92 -2.95 -4.82 -15.50
N TRP A 93 -2.30 -5.71 -14.75
CA TRP A 93 -2.36 -7.14 -14.99
C TRP A 93 -3.80 -7.64 -14.93
N ARG A 94 -4.55 -7.26 -13.88
CA ARG A 94 -5.94 -7.66 -13.69
C ARG A 94 -6.86 -7.14 -14.80
N TRP A 95 -6.69 -5.90 -15.26
CA TRP A 95 -7.45 -5.35 -16.37
C TRP A 95 -7.14 -6.08 -17.69
N ASP A 96 -5.88 -6.39 -17.96
CA ASP A 96 -5.50 -7.11 -19.16
C ASP A 96 -6.00 -8.57 -19.16
N VAL A 97 -6.07 -9.21 -18.01
CA VAL A 97 -6.74 -10.51 -17.84
C VAL A 97 -8.25 -10.40 -18.12
N PHE A 98 -8.95 -9.46 -17.49
CA PHE A 98 -10.40 -9.32 -17.68
C PHE A 98 -10.80 -8.91 -19.10
N ASN A 99 -9.95 -8.14 -19.79
CA ASN A 99 -10.17 -7.78 -21.19
C ASN A 99 -9.77 -8.89 -22.17
N GLY A 100 -9.18 -10.00 -21.69
CA GLY A 100 -8.71 -11.11 -22.53
C GLY A 100 -7.40 -10.84 -23.27
N ASN A 101 -6.69 -9.74 -22.96
CA ASN A 101 -5.37 -9.44 -23.52
C ASN A 101 -4.31 -10.43 -23.03
N ILE A 102 -4.45 -10.92 -21.80
CA ILE A 102 -3.62 -11.99 -21.23
C ILE A 102 -4.49 -13.26 -21.15
N PRO A 103 -4.23 -14.28 -21.98
CA PRO A 103 -4.93 -15.55 -21.90
C PRO A 103 -4.55 -16.31 -20.62
N GLU A 104 -5.42 -17.20 -20.16
CA GLU A 104 -5.22 -18.01 -18.95
C GLU A 104 -3.89 -18.79 -18.96
N GLY A 105 -3.49 -19.32 -20.11
CA GLY A 105 -2.21 -20.03 -20.27
C GLY A 105 -0.96 -19.11 -20.28
N SER A 106 -1.08 -17.87 -19.81
CA SER A 106 0.02 -16.90 -19.74
C SER A 106 -0.08 -15.97 -18.53
N TRP A 107 -0.95 -16.28 -17.56
CA TRP A 107 -1.21 -15.45 -16.39
C TRP A 107 0.05 -15.20 -15.56
N ASN A 108 0.76 -16.27 -15.21
CA ASN A 108 1.92 -16.16 -14.33
C ASN A 108 3.14 -15.59 -15.07
N THR A 109 3.31 -15.98 -16.32
CA THR A 109 4.37 -15.44 -17.19
C THR A 109 4.21 -13.92 -17.34
N GLU A 110 3.01 -13.44 -17.65
CA GLU A 110 2.77 -12.00 -17.80
C GLU A 110 2.83 -11.25 -16.48
N TRP A 111 2.43 -11.87 -15.37
CA TRP A 111 2.64 -11.32 -14.03
C TRP A 111 4.13 -11.01 -13.79
N TRP A 112 5.02 -11.99 -14.01
CA TRP A 112 6.46 -11.79 -13.82
C TRP A 112 7.08 -10.84 -14.84
N ASN A 113 6.61 -10.82 -16.08
CA ASN A 113 7.00 -9.82 -17.09
C ASN A 113 6.67 -8.40 -16.61
N MET A 114 5.47 -8.19 -16.03
CA MET A 114 5.06 -6.91 -15.47
C MET A 114 5.85 -6.55 -14.20
N ARG A 115 6.07 -7.49 -13.28
CA ARG A 115 6.93 -7.31 -12.09
C ARG A 115 8.34 -6.85 -12.48
N LYS A 116 8.95 -7.49 -13.49
CA LYS A 116 10.25 -7.11 -14.03
C LYS A 116 10.23 -5.75 -14.71
N LYS A 117 9.15 -5.42 -15.45
CA LYS A 117 9.01 -4.15 -16.16
C LYS A 117 8.84 -2.96 -15.21
N TYR A 118 7.93 -3.07 -14.25
CA TYR A 118 7.50 -1.95 -13.38
C TYR A 118 8.29 -1.88 -12.08
N GLN A 119 8.45 -2.99 -11.36
CA GLN A 119 9.16 -3.02 -10.07
C GLN A 119 10.66 -3.30 -10.19
N LYS A 120 11.13 -3.76 -11.36
CA LYS A 120 12.54 -4.18 -11.57
C LYS A 120 12.96 -5.34 -10.65
N VAL A 121 12.02 -6.23 -10.37
CA VAL A 121 12.25 -7.46 -9.58
C VAL A 121 12.04 -8.70 -10.43
N GLU A 122 12.64 -9.81 -10.03
CA GLU A 122 12.52 -11.11 -10.69
C GLU A 122 12.35 -12.23 -9.66
N PRO A 123 11.90 -13.42 -10.07
CA PRO A 123 11.82 -14.57 -9.17
C PRO A 123 13.17 -14.87 -8.50
N PRO A 124 13.17 -15.37 -7.25
CA PRO A 124 14.41 -15.78 -6.60
C PRO A 124 15.14 -16.84 -7.45
N ASN A 125 16.48 -16.80 -7.41
CA ASN A 125 17.37 -17.71 -8.14
C ASN A 125 17.31 -17.64 -9.68
N GLY A 126 16.59 -16.66 -10.26
CA GLY A 126 16.48 -16.50 -11.71
C GLY A 126 15.67 -17.60 -12.40
N GLU A 127 14.88 -18.36 -11.64
CA GLU A 127 14.01 -19.41 -12.17
C GLU A 127 12.86 -18.80 -12.99
N VAL A 128 12.54 -19.44 -14.11
CA VAL A 128 11.30 -19.14 -14.85
C VAL A 128 10.16 -19.82 -14.11
N ARG A 129 9.21 -19.04 -13.59
CA ARG A 129 8.00 -19.57 -12.96
C ARG A 129 6.92 -19.74 -14.02
N GLY A 130 6.53 -20.99 -14.31
CA GLY A 130 5.54 -21.32 -15.32
C GLY A 130 4.10 -21.16 -14.83
N GLU A 131 3.16 -21.63 -15.65
CA GLU A 131 1.71 -21.55 -15.40
C GLU A 131 1.19 -22.64 -14.46
N GLU A 132 2.06 -23.52 -13.96
CA GLU A 132 1.76 -24.38 -12.82
C GLU A 132 1.60 -23.58 -11.51
N PHE A 133 1.97 -22.29 -11.52
CA PHE A 133 1.80 -21.35 -10.42
C PHE A 133 0.83 -20.23 -10.77
N PHE A 134 0.33 -19.57 -9.73
CA PHE A 134 -0.47 -18.35 -9.83
C PHE A 134 0.04 -17.37 -8.77
N ASP A 135 1.12 -16.65 -9.08
CA ASP A 135 1.84 -15.79 -8.13
C ASP A 135 1.26 -14.36 -8.04
N ALA A 136 0.24 -14.05 -8.85
CA ALA A 136 -0.46 -12.76 -8.88
C ALA A 136 -1.37 -12.53 -7.66
#